data_AF-A0A6A1W528-F1
#
_entry.id   AF-A0A6A1W528-F1
#
_cell.length_a   1.000
_cell.length_b   1.000
_cell.length_c   1.000
_cell.angle_alpha   90.00
_cell.angle_beta   90.00
_cell.angle_gamma   90.00
#
_symmetry.space_group_name_H-M   'P 1'
#
loop_
_entity.id
_entity.type
_entity.pdbx_description
1 polymer ?
#
loop_
_entity_poly.entity_id
_entity_poly.type
_entity_poly.pdbx_seq_one_letter_code
_entity_poly.pdbx_strand_id
1 'polypeptide(L)'
;MEHGSLADHLSSGALDWEKRFEIALGAANGLAYLHEECLEWILHCDIKSQNILLDANYRPKVADLGLSKILNRDPMMAGKYDMAKMGVLINVALQCVEEDKDARPTMSQVVEMLLCRKDELA
;
A
#
# COMPACT_ATOMS: atom_id res chain seq x y z
N MET A 1 10.56 -5.55 -18.11
CA MET A 1 11.27 -6.72 -17.56
C MET A 1 10.83 -7.95 -18.33
N GLU A 2 11.61 -9.02 -18.29
CA GLU A 2 11.51 -10.17 -19.19
C GLU A 2 10.16 -10.88 -19.10
N HIS A 3 9.59 -10.99 -17.90
CA HIS A 3 8.28 -11.63 -17.69
C HIS A 3 7.12 -10.64 -17.60
N GLY A 4 7.32 -9.36 -17.94
CA GLY A 4 6.22 -8.38 -17.90
C GLY A 4 5.75 -8.03 -16.48
N SER A 5 4.45 -7.81 -16.31
CA SER A 5 3.83 -7.40 -15.04
C SER A 5 3.24 -8.60 -14.28
N LEU A 6 3.17 -8.52 -12.95
CA LEU A 6 2.53 -9.56 -12.13
C LEU A 6 1.07 -9.78 -12.52
N ALA A 7 0.36 -8.75 -12.97
CA ALA A 7 -1.02 -8.87 -13.44
C ALA A 7 -1.17 -9.92 -14.56
N ASP A 8 -0.21 -9.98 -15.50
CA ASP A 8 -0.21 -10.91 -16.63
C ASP A 8 -0.13 -12.39 -16.18
N HIS A 9 0.46 -12.64 -15.00
CA HIS A 9 0.67 -13.99 -14.45
C HIS A 9 -0.42 -14.42 -13.47
N LEU A 10 -1.11 -13.47 -12.83
CA LEU A 10 -2.18 -13.79 -11.89
C LEU A 10 -3.40 -14.40 -12.57
N SER A 11 -3.74 -13.94 -13.78
CA SER A 11 -4.89 -14.44 -14.55
C SER A 11 -4.64 -15.77 -15.25
N SER A 12 -3.38 -16.13 -15.52
CA SER A 12 -3.01 -17.34 -16.26
C SER A 12 -2.79 -18.56 -15.36
N GLY A 13 -2.73 -18.39 -14.04
CA GLY A 13 -2.44 -19.47 -13.10
C GLY A 13 -0.98 -19.98 -13.17
N ALA A 14 -0.09 -19.24 -13.85
CA ALA A 14 1.30 -19.65 -14.08
C ALA A 14 2.20 -19.64 -12.83
N LEU A 15 1.70 -19.09 -11.71
CA LEU A 15 2.41 -18.97 -10.44
C LEU A 15 1.78 -19.89 -9.39
N ASP A 16 2.56 -20.83 -8.90
CA ASP A 16 2.24 -21.59 -7.69
C ASP A 16 2.29 -20.70 -6.44
N TRP A 17 1.90 -21.28 -5.31
CA TRP A 17 1.80 -20.55 -4.04
C TRP A 17 3.16 -20.06 -3.53
N GLU A 18 4.19 -20.90 -3.62
CA GLU A 18 5.54 -20.56 -3.16
C GLU A 18 6.07 -19.33 -3.91
N LYS A 19 5.92 -19.32 -5.23
CA LYS A 19 6.33 -18.22 -6.08
C LYS A 19 5.54 -16.94 -5.83
N ARG A 20 4.23 -17.05 -5.57
CA ARG A 20 3.39 -15.90 -5.16
C ARG A 20 3.87 -15.30 -3.84
N PHE A 21 4.25 -16.14 -2.88
CA PHE A 21 4.78 -15.68 -1.60
C PHE A 21 6.12 -14.97 -1.77
N GLU A 22 7.04 -15.52 -2.56
CA GLU A 22 8.32 -14.87 -2.88
C GLU A 22 8.13 -13.51 -3.57
N ILE A 23 7.19 -13.43 -4.50
CA ILE A 23 6.82 -12.18 -5.19
C ILE A 23 6.24 -11.16 -4.19
N ALA A 24 5.36 -11.58 -3.29
CA ALA A 24 4.81 -10.69 -2.27
C ALA A 24 5.91 -10.16 -1.33
N LEU A 25 6.80 -11.05 -0.87
CA LEU A 25 7.93 -10.69 -0.02
C LEU A 25 8.89 -9.73 -0.72
N GLY A 26 9.25 -10.00 -1.98
CA GLY A 26 10.15 -9.14 -2.74
C GLY A 26 9.53 -7.78 -3.06
N ALA A 27 8.22 -7.70 -3.32
CA ALA A 27 7.51 -6.43 -3.49
C ALA A 27 7.47 -5.64 -2.18
N ALA A 28 7.24 -6.30 -1.05
CA ALA A 28 7.30 -5.68 0.28
C ALA A 28 8.71 -5.14 0.59
N ASN A 29 9.76 -5.88 0.25
CA ASN A 29 11.15 -5.40 0.38
C ASN A 29 11.41 -4.18 -0.50
N GLY A 30 10.92 -4.17 -1.74
CA GLY A 30 11.02 -3.01 -2.63
C GLY A 30 10.31 -1.77 -2.05
N LEU A 31 9.15 -1.96 -1.42
CA LEU A 31 8.44 -0.90 -0.71
C LEU A 31 9.18 -0.42 0.54
N ALA A 32 9.73 -1.34 1.34
CA ALA A 32 10.54 -1.00 2.51
C ALA A 32 11.74 -0.14 2.11
N TYR A 33 12.43 -0.50 1.02
CA TYR A 33 13.54 0.30 0.47
C TYR A 33 13.11 1.74 0.13
N LEU A 34 11.98 1.92 -0.56
CA LEU A 34 11.44 3.26 -0.87
C LEU A 34 11.07 4.04 0.40
N HIS A 35 10.60 3.33 1.42
CA HIS A 35 10.11 3.93 2.65
C HIS A 35 11.20 4.27 3.67
N GLU A 36 12.32 3.55 3.67
CA GLU A 36 13.25 3.55 4.80
C GLU A 36 14.71 3.78 4.39
N GLU A 37 15.11 3.33 3.19
CA GLU A 37 16.52 3.30 2.77
C GLU A 37 16.86 4.37 1.73
N CYS A 38 15.86 4.92 1.04
CA CYS A 38 16.05 6.08 0.18
C CYS A 38 16.39 7.33 1.00
N LEU A 39 17.24 8.21 0.43
CA LEU A 39 17.66 9.46 1.08
C LEU A 39 16.46 10.32 1.49
N GLU A 40 15.49 10.42 0.58
CA GLU A 40 14.18 10.98 0.84
C GLU A 40 13.12 9.86 0.95
N TRP A 41 12.12 10.08 1.78
CA TRP A 41 11.03 9.11 1.95
C TRP A 41 10.13 9.12 0.71
N ILE A 42 10.10 8.01 -0.05
CA ILE A 42 9.33 7.92 -1.29
C ILE A 42 8.05 7.14 -1.06
N LEU A 43 6.90 7.81 -1.10
CA LEU A 43 5.59 7.15 -1.10
C LEU A 43 5.18 6.81 -2.53
N HIS A 44 5.08 5.53 -2.87
CA HIS A 44 4.78 5.11 -4.25
C HIS A 44 3.41 5.57 -4.78
N CYS A 45 2.38 5.53 -3.93
CA CYS A 45 0.98 5.95 -4.22
C CYS A 45 0.19 5.16 -5.29
N ASP A 46 0.77 4.15 -5.94
CA ASP A 46 0.11 3.39 -7.02
C ASP A 46 0.59 1.93 -7.05
N ILE A 47 0.58 1.28 -5.90
CA ILE A 47 0.96 -0.14 -5.80
C ILE A 47 -0.21 -1.00 -6.26
N LYS A 48 0.05 -1.77 -7.31
CA LYS A 48 -0.87 -2.73 -7.92
C LYS A 48 -0.07 -3.76 -8.72
N SER A 49 -0.69 -4.88 -9.07
CA SER A 49 -0.02 -5.97 -9.80
C SER A 49 0.52 -5.56 -11.17
N GLN A 50 -0.06 -4.55 -11.82
CA GLN A 50 0.46 -3.99 -13.07
C GLN A 50 1.81 -3.24 -12.89
N ASN A 51 2.03 -2.70 -11.69
CA ASN A 51 3.21 -1.92 -11.33
C ASN A 51 4.27 -2.76 -10.58
N ILE A 52 4.08 -4.08 -10.52
CA ILE A 52 5.08 -5.04 -10.05
C ILE A 52 5.59 -5.77 -11.29
N LEU A 53 6.81 -5.46 -11.73
CA LEU A 53 7.43 -6.10 -12.88
C LEU A 53 8.28 -7.30 -12.46
N LEU A 54 8.32 -8.34 -13.28
CA LEU A 54 9.02 -9.59 -12.99
C LEU A 54 10.26 -9.73 -13.88
N ASP A 55 11.44 -9.90 -13.26
CA ASP A 55 12.69 -10.19 -13.96
C ASP A 55 12.74 -11.62 -14.53
N ALA A 56 13.80 -11.97 -15.27
CA ALA A 56 13.97 -13.31 -15.84
C ALA A 56 13.85 -14.47 -14.84
N ASN A 57 14.12 -14.23 -13.55
CA ASN A 57 14.02 -15.19 -12.45
C ASN A 57 12.72 -15.07 -11.65
N TYR A 58 11.72 -14.33 -12.16
CA TYR A 58 10.46 -14.01 -11.47
C TYR A 58 10.64 -13.22 -10.17
N ARG A 59 11.78 -12.54 -9.99
CA ARG A 59 11.94 -11.65 -8.85
C ARG A 59 11.19 -10.35 -9.12
N PRO A 60 10.38 -9.87 -8.17
CA PRO A 60 9.58 -8.67 -8.34
C PRO A 60 10.44 -7.41 -8.27
N LYS A 61 10.04 -6.40 -9.05
CA LYS A 61 10.50 -5.03 -8.91
C LYS A 61 9.31 -4.10 -8.90
N VAL A 62 9.25 -3.25 -7.88
CA VAL A 62 8.30 -2.15 -7.80
C VAL A 62 8.66 -1.12 -8.87
N ALA A 63 7.70 -0.75 -9.70
CA ALA A 63 7.88 0.09 -10.88
C ALA A 63 6.76 1.13 -11.01
N ASP A 64 6.94 2.07 -11.94
CA ASP A 64 6.03 3.20 -12.19
C ASP A 64 5.89 4.17 -11.01
N LEU A 65 6.90 5.04 -10.88
CA LEU A 65 6.93 6.11 -9.90
C LEU A 65 6.19 7.38 -10.38
N GLY A 66 5.36 7.31 -11.43
CA GLY A 66 4.70 8.48 -12.02
C GLY A 66 3.75 9.22 -11.07
N LEU A 67 3.22 8.51 -10.06
CA LEU A 67 2.38 9.07 -9.00
C LEU A 67 3.11 9.16 -7.65
N SER A 68 4.39 8.82 -7.61
CA SER A 68 5.16 8.80 -6.37
C SER A 68 5.36 10.21 -5.82
N LYS A 69 5.38 10.30 -4.49
CA LYS A 69 5.62 11.54 -3.76
C LYS A 69 6.88 11.41 -2.95
N ILE A 70 7.81 12.34 -3.18
CA ILE A 70 8.92 12.56 -2.26
C ILE A 70 8.34 13.32 -1.07
N LEU A 71 8.30 12.66 0.07
CA LEU A 71 7.89 13.25 1.31
C LEU A 71 9.14 13.56 2.11
N ASN A 72 9.32 14.82 2.47
CA ASN A 72 10.08 15.07 3.68
C ASN A 72 9.24 14.48 4.81
N ARG A 73 9.81 13.60 5.65
CA ARG A 73 9.15 13.21 6.91
C ARG A 73 8.69 14.51 7.55
N ASP A 74 7.38 14.71 7.65
CA ASP A 74 6.85 15.95 8.22
C ASP A 74 7.52 16.11 9.59
N PRO A 75 8.39 17.12 9.78
CA PRO A 75 9.12 17.27 11.02
C PRO A 75 8.16 17.41 12.21
N MET A 76 6.93 17.87 11.98
CA MET A 76 5.89 17.93 13.00
C MET A 76 5.36 16.55 13.40
N MET A 77 5.36 15.57 12.49
CA MET A 77 4.85 14.20 12.70
C MET A 77 5.92 13.22 13.17
N ALA A 78 7.16 13.67 13.46
CA ALA A 78 8.34 12.87 13.85
C ALA A 78 8.12 11.92 15.06
N GLY A 79 7.36 10.85 14.87
CA GLY A 79 6.84 9.98 15.92
C GLY A 79 5.72 10.60 16.76
N LYS A 80 5.20 11.78 16.40
CA LYS A 80 4.15 12.50 17.13
C LYS A 80 2.78 12.26 16.51
N TYR A 81 2.39 11.01 16.41
CA TYR A 81 1.03 10.64 16.03
C TYR A 81 0.36 9.91 17.18
N ASP A 82 -0.91 10.20 17.36
CA ASP A 82 -1.76 9.50 18.31
C ASP A 82 -2.06 8.12 17.73
N MET A 83 -1.58 7.07 18.40
CA MET A 83 -1.75 5.68 17.96
C MET A 83 -3.23 5.28 17.84
N ALA A 84 -4.11 5.83 18.69
CA ALA A 84 -5.53 5.57 18.60
C ALA A 84 -6.13 6.24 17.36
N LYS A 85 -5.77 7.49 17.07
CA LYS A 85 -6.19 8.17 15.83
C LYS A 85 -5.63 7.51 14.58
N MET A 86 -4.39 7.03 14.63
CA MET A 86 -3.80 6.25 13.54
C MET A 86 -4.57 4.93 13.32
N GLY A 87 -4.94 4.24 14.41
CA GLY A 87 -5.79 3.05 14.35
C GLY A 87 -7.16 3.32 13.72
N VAL A 88 -7.77 4.46 14.02
CA VAL A 88 -9.03 4.89 13.37
C VAL A 88 -8.80 5.13 11.87
N LEU A 89 -7.75 5.86 11.49
CA LEU A 89 -7.42 6.12 10.09
C LEU A 89 -7.19 4.82 9.31
N ILE A 90 -6.46 3.86 9.89
CA ILE A 90 -6.21 2.55 9.26
C ILE A 90 -7.52 1.79 9.09
N ASN A 91 -8.37 1.72 10.11
CA ASN A 91 -9.67 1.03 10.01
C ASN A 91 -10.59 1.66 8.95
N VAL A 92 -10.66 2.99 8.89
CA VAL A 92 -11.42 3.71 7.87
C VAL A 92 -10.85 3.40 6.48
N ALA A 93 -9.52 3.46 6.33
CA ALA A 93 -8.86 3.18 5.06
C ALA A 93 -9.14 1.75 4.58
N LEU A 94 -9.06 0.75 5.47
CA LEU A 94 -9.39 -0.64 5.17
C LEU A 94 -10.82 -0.79 4.64
N GLN A 95 -11.80 -0.18 5.32
CA GLN A 95 -13.20 -0.24 4.86
C GLN A 95 -13.43 0.47 3.51
N CYS A 96 -12.66 1.52 3.23
CA CYS A 96 -12.74 2.23 1.95
C CYS A 96 -12.18 1.43 0.76
N VAL A 97 -11.33 0.42 1.00
CA VAL A 97 -10.69 -0.40 -0.04
C VAL A 97 -11.25 -1.83 -0.12
N GLU A 98 -12.38 -2.10 0.54
CA GLU A 98 -13.08 -3.38 0.42
C GLU A 98 -13.37 -3.73 -1.06
N GLU A 99 -13.18 -5.01 -1.40
CA GLU A 99 -13.37 -5.53 -2.76
C GLU A 99 -14.83 -5.37 -3.20
N ASP A 100 -15.77 -5.66 -2.31
CA ASP A 100 -17.19 -5.42 -2.55
C ASP A 100 -17.48 -3.91 -2.52
N LYS A 101 -17.91 -3.39 -3.67
CA LYS A 101 -18.27 -1.98 -3.81
C LYS A 101 -19.41 -1.54 -2.90
N ASP A 102 -20.31 -2.46 -2.59
CA ASP A 102 -21.52 -2.15 -1.82
C ASP A 102 -21.24 -2.27 -0.31
N ALA A 103 -20.11 -2.89 0.08
CA ALA A 103 -19.61 -2.92 1.46
C ALA A 103 -18.82 -1.65 1.84
N ARG A 104 -18.34 -0.88 0.86
CA ARG A 104 -17.57 0.35 1.10
C ARG A 104 -18.45 1.45 1.68
N PRO A 105 -17.96 2.25 2.65
CA PRO A 105 -18.72 3.34 3.23
C PRO A 105 -18.89 4.50 2.24
N THR A 106 -20.01 5.21 2.38
CA THR A 106 -20.19 6.53 1.76
C THR A 106 -19.29 7.57 2.43
N MET A 107 -19.04 8.69 1.76
CA MET A 107 -18.27 9.79 2.36
C MET A 107 -18.91 10.34 3.65
N SER A 108 -20.23 10.33 3.76
CA SER A 108 -20.92 10.71 5.00
C SER A 108 -20.59 9.76 6.16
N GLN A 109 -20.59 8.45 5.89
CA GLN A 109 -20.19 7.45 6.88
C GLN A 109 -18.71 7.56 7.24
N VAL A 110 -17.82 7.81 6.27
CA VAL A 110 -16.39 8.04 6.54
C VAL A 110 -16.20 9.22 7.49
N VAL A 111 -16.90 10.34 7.26
CA VAL A 111 -16.85 11.50 8.16
C VAL A 111 -17.34 11.13 9.55
N GLU A 112 -18.45 10.39 9.65
CA GLU A 112 -18.98 9.93 10.93
C GLU A 112 -17.99 9.01 11.66
N MET A 113 -17.37 8.06 10.96
CA MET A 113 -16.35 7.16 11.53
C MET A 113 -15.13 7.92 12.08
N LEU A 114 -14.70 8.97 11.39
CA LEU A 114 -13.58 9.82 11.81
C LEU A 114 -13.95 10.73 13.00
N LEU A 115 -15.22 11.11 13.13
CA LEU A 115 -15.71 11.98 14.21
C LEU A 115 -16.10 11.20 15.46
N CYS A 116 -16.76 10.04 15.30
CA CYS A 116 -17.36 9.24 16.37
C CYS A 116 -16.35 8.78 17.44
N ARG A 117 -15.05 8.75 17.13
CA ARG A 117 -13.98 8.34 18.05
C ARG A 117 -13.15 9.48 18.63
N LYS A 118 -13.50 10.75 18.38
CA LYS A 118 -12.94 11.86 19.16
C LYS A 118 -13.40 11.84 20.62
N ASP A 119 -14.54 11.23 20.90
CA ASP A 119 -15.23 11.31 22.19
C ASP A 119 -14.88 10.17 23.17
N GLU A 120 -14.21 9.10 22.72
CA GLU A 120 -13.73 8.00 23.60
C GLU A 120 -12.36 8.28 24.25
N LEU A 121 -11.75 9.43 23.95
CA LEU A 121 -10.40 9.81 24.38
C LEU A 121 -10.35 11.15 25.14
N ALA A 122 -11.51 11.62 25.65
CA ALA A 122 -11.62 12.79 26.52
C ALA A 122 -11.48 12.42 28.01
#